data_AF-A0A4V6KWU1-F1
#
_entry.id   AF-A0A4V6KWU1-F1
#
_cell.length_a   1.000
_cell.length_b   1.000
_cell.length_c   1.000
_cell.angle_alpha   90.00
_cell.angle_beta   90.00
_cell.angle_gamma   90.00
#
_symmetry.space_group_name_H-M   'P 1'
#
loop_
_entity.id
_entity.type
_entity.pdbx_description
1 polymer ?
#
loop_
_entity_poly.entity_id
_entity_poly.type
_entity_poly.pdbx_seq_one_letter_code
_entity_poly.pdbx_strand_id
1 'polypeptide(L)'
;MLGNSVAVVSAPGAGGVEVLNGNIRTDSRGYALVPYLANYQNNSISLNPTTLPEDVDMAQSSLNVYPTKGAVIMAKFDTRVGYQALVTLLRGDTSLPFGTVITVADTPAGKNNTGIVGDAGQVYLSGLPEQGTLTAKWGHADHQQCRASFNLSGIAAPSASNPIRQLTARCETGR
;
A
#
# COMPACT_ATOMS: atom_id res chain seq x y z
N MET A 1 5.40 -13.02 35.16
CA MET A 1 5.80 -11.61 35.36
C MET A 1 5.04 -10.74 34.37
N LEU A 2 3.97 -10.09 34.85
CA LEU A 2 3.11 -9.20 34.06
C LEU A 2 3.54 -7.76 34.36
N GLY A 3 4.58 -7.27 33.68
CA GLY A 3 5.10 -5.90 33.86
C GLY A 3 5.74 -5.30 32.61
N ASN A 4 5.72 -6.04 31.51
CA ASN A 4 6.27 -5.61 30.24
C ASN A 4 5.13 -5.15 29.34
N SER A 5 5.36 -4.07 28.61
CA SER A 5 4.38 -3.54 27.66
C SER A 5 4.23 -4.47 26.46
N VAL A 6 3.08 -4.38 25.82
CA VAL A 6 2.66 -5.26 24.72
C VAL A 6 2.19 -4.40 23.57
N ALA A 7 2.48 -4.81 22.34
CA ALA A 7 1.84 -4.27 21.16
C ALA A 7 0.82 -5.23 20.57
N VAL A 8 -0.32 -4.68 20.19
CA VAL A 8 -1.27 -5.30 19.27
C VAL A 8 -0.90 -4.80 17.88
N VAL A 9 -0.43 -5.70 17.02
CA VAL A 9 -0.26 -5.44 15.59
C VAL A 9 -1.63 -5.48 14.94
N SER A 10 -1.93 -4.48 14.13
CA SER A 10 -3.14 -4.40 13.31
C SER A 10 -2.73 -4.16 11.87
N ALA A 11 -2.85 -5.19 11.04
CA ALA A 11 -2.59 -5.18 9.60
C ALA A 11 -3.80 -5.81 8.86
N PRO A 12 -4.97 -5.15 8.81
CA PRO A 12 -6.19 -5.76 8.32
C PRO A 12 -6.06 -6.36 6.91
N GLY A 13 -6.48 -7.62 6.73
CA GLY A 13 -6.36 -8.33 5.45
C GLY A 13 -4.98 -8.95 5.18
N ALA A 14 -3.96 -8.65 5.99
CA ALA A 14 -2.63 -9.27 5.89
C ALA A 14 -2.51 -10.43 6.90
N GLY A 15 -3.19 -11.54 6.61
CA GLY A 15 -3.17 -12.73 7.48
C GLY A 15 -1.96 -13.64 7.25
N GLY A 16 -1.47 -14.29 8.31
CA GLY A 16 -0.34 -15.22 8.24
C GLY A 16 1.04 -14.57 8.09
N VAL A 17 1.12 -13.24 8.20
CA VAL A 17 2.35 -12.46 8.00
C VAL A 17 3.23 -12.56 9.24
N GLU A 18 4.51 -12.83 9.02
CA GLU A 18 5.51 -12.94 10.08
C GLU A 18 5.88 -11.57 10.64
N VAL A 19 5.96 -11.47 11.97
CA VAL A 19 6.56 -10.33 12.67
C VAL A 19 8.05 -10.60 12.81
N LEU A 20 8.90 -9.72 12.28
CA LEU A 20 10.35 -9.87 12.34
C LEU A 20 10.86 -9.93 13.78
N ASN A 21 11.95 -10.67 13.99
CA ASN A 21 12.59 -10.89 15.28
C ASN A 21 11.73 -11.62 16.32
N GLY A 22 10.69 -12.34 15.88
CA GLY A 22 9.88 -13.21 16.71
C GLY A 22 9.30 -14.38 15.90
N ASN A 23 8.87 -15.44 16.58
CA ASN A 23 8.15 -16.55 15.96
C ASN A 23 6.63 -16.30 16.03
N ILE A 24 6.21 -15.10 15.64
CA ILE A 24 4.83 -14.60 15.76
C ILE A 24 4.30 -14.32 14.36
N ARG A 25 3.06 -14.71 14.09
CA ARG A 25 2.35 -14.42 12.85
C ARG A 25 1.03 -13.72 13.13
N THR A 26 0.56 -12.92 12.18
CA THR A 26 -0.79 -12.38 12.20
C THR A 26 -1.83 -13.51 12.04
N ASP A 27 -2.95 -13.36 12.75
CA ASP A 27 -4.12 -14.23 12.58
C ASP A 27 -4.78 -14.01 11.21
N SER A 28 -5.82 -14.77 10.89
CA SER A 28 -6.53 -14.67 9.61
C SER A 28 -7.18 -13.30 9.35
N ARG A 29 -7.32 -12.46 10.39
CA ARG A 29 -7.86 -11.09 10.28
C ARG A 29 -6.74 -10.05 10.17
N GLY A 30 -5.48 -10.45 10.33
CA GLY A 30 -4.32 -9.57 10.25
C GLY A 30 -3.87 -8.99 11.59
N TYR A 31 -4.15 -9.66 12.71
CA TYR A 31 -3.77 -9.19 14.05
C TYR A 31 -2.74 -10.11 14.72
N ALA A 32 -1.79 -9.54 15.45
CA ALA A 32 -0.83 -10.30 16.26
C ALA A 32 -0.56 -9.60 17.61
N LEU A 33 -0.12 -10.38 18.60
CA LEU A 33 0.35 -9.87 19.88
C LEU A 33 1.87 -9.96 19.94
N VAL A 34 2.54 -8.83 20.10
CA VAL A 34 4.00 -8.73 20.28
C VAL A 34 4.29 -8.45 21.75
N PRO A 35 4.78 -9.47 22.49
CA PRO A 35 5.11 -9.31 23.90
C PRO A 35 6.47 -8.63 24.09
N TYR A 36 6.78 -8.32 25.35
CA TYR A 36 8.13 -7.96 25.82
C TYR A 36 8.71 -6.66 25.25
N LEU A 37 7.89 -5.61 25.12
CA LEU A 37 8.41 -4.30 24.72
C LEU A 37 9.18 -3.64 25.86
N ALA A 38 10.27 -2.97 25.50
CA ALA A 38 11.04 -2.14 26.41
C ALA A 38 10.27 -0.85 26.74
N ASN A 39 10.00 -0.64 28.02
CA ASN A 39 9.27 0.53 28.51
C ASN A 39 10.08 1.81 28.30
N TYR A 40 9.42 2.88 27.84
CA TYR A 40 9.99 4.21 27.58
C TYR A 40 11.14 4.23 26.56
N GLN A 41 11.26 3.18 25.75
CA GLN A 41 12.29 3.03 24.73
C GLN A 41 11.68 2.88 23.35
N ASN A 42 12.48 3.13 22.32
CA ASN A 42 12.09 2.82 20.95
C ASN A 42 12.03 1.29 20.78
N ASN A 43 10.87 0.80 20.36
CA ASN A 43 10.69 -0.58 19.93
C ASN A 43 10.31 -0.57 18.45
N SER A 44 11.14 -1.17 17.60
CA SER A 44 10.84 -1.33 16.18
C SER A 44 10.06 -2.62 15.96
N ILE A 45 8.81 -2.50 15.52
CA ILE A 45 7.96 -3.62 15.14
C ILE A 45 7.92 -3.64 13.63
N SER A 46 8.31 -4.76 13.04
CA SER A 46 8.37 -4.90 11.58
C SER A 46 7.69 -6.17 11.12
N LEU A 47 6.99 -6.11 9.99
CA LEU A 47 6.38 -7.25 9.32
C LEU A 47 7.27 -7.70 8.16
N ASN A 48 7.33 -9.01 7.93
CA ASN A 48 8.11 -9.60 6.86
C ASN A 48 7.32 -9.50 5.53
N PRO A 49 7.72 -8.63 4.58
CA PRO A 49 6.99 -8.44 3.33
C PRO A 49 7.02 -9.68 2.43
N THR A 50 7.98 -10.61 2.61
CA THR A 50 8.04 -11.85 1.82
C THR A 50 6.98 -12.87 2.19
N THR A 51 6.32 -12.67 3.34
CA THR A 51 5.23 -13.52 3.84
C THR A 51 3.85 -12.89 3.62
N LEU A 52 3.78 -11.78 2.89
CA LEU A 52 2.52 -11.16 2.53
C LEU A 52 1.73 -12.04 1.55
N PRO A 53 0.40 -12.08 1.67
CA PRO A 53 -0.45 -12.61 0.61
C PRO A 53 -0.22 -11.84 -0.72
N GLU A 54 -0.39 -12.51 -1.86
CA GLU A 54 -0.10 -11.95 -3.20
C GLU A 54 -0.83 -10.64 -3.50
N ASP A 55 -2.10 -10.53 -3.09
CA ASP A 55 -2.94 -9.35 -3.32
C ASP A 55 -2.90 -8.36 -2.14
N VAL A 56 -1.82 -8.36 -1.35
CA VAL A 56 -1.68 -7.45 -0.22
C VAL A 56 -0.33 -6.75 -0.26
N ASP A 57 -0.37 -5.44 -0.13
CA ASP A 57 0.79 -4.59 0.01
C ASP A 57 0.66 -3.71 1.26
N MET A 58 1.75 -3.08 1.68
CA MET A 58 1.77 -2.16 2.81
C MET A 58 2.66 -0.95 2.51
N ALA A 59 2.21 0.23 2.92
CA ALA A 59 2.98 1.46 2.71
C ALA A 59 4.28 1.49 3.55
N GLN A 60 4.23 0.87 4.73
CA GLN A 60 5.35 0.76 5.66
C GLN A 60 5.37 -0.64 6.23
N SER A 61 6.53 -1.30 6.21
CA SER A 61 6.73 -2.62 6.83
C SER A 61 7.36 -2.55 8.23
N SER A 62 7.68 -1.35 8.71
CA SER A 62 8.28 -1.13 10.03
C SER A 62 7.68 0.10 10.70
N LEU A 63 7.41 -0.01 12.00
CA LEU A 63 6.88 1.05 12.84
C LEU A 63 7.68 1.12 14.14
N ASN A 64 7.95 2.34 14.60
CA ASN A 64 8.60 2.59 15.87
C ASN A 64 7.56 2.99 16.93
N VAL A 65 7.58 2.33 18.08
CA VAL A 65 6.64 2.58 19.18
C VAL A 65 7.36 2.78 20.50
N TYR A 66 6.76 3.62 21.37
CA TYR A 66 7.36 4.09 22.62
C TYR A 66 6.38 3.87 23.79
N PRO A 67 6.21 2.62 24.27
CA PRO A 67 5.21 2.32 25.27
C PRO A 67 5.64 2.80 26.66
N THR A 68 4.71 3.37 27.44
CA THR A 68 4.91 3.55 28.89
C THR A 68 4.81 2.19 29.60
N LYS A 69 5.20 2.11 30.88
CA LYS A 69 5.19 0.84 31.63
C LYS A 69 3.79 0.23 31.73
N GLY A 70 3.65 -1.01 31.27
CA GLY A 70 2.38 -1.76 31.30
C GLY A 70 1.38 -1.32 30.22
N ALA A 71 1.80 -0.52 29.25
CA ALA A 71 0.94 -0.08 28.17
C ALA A 71 0.61 -1.24 27.21
N VAL A 72 -0.62 -1.23 26.71
CA VAL A 72 -1.05 -2.00 25.55
C VAL A 72 -1.23 -1.01 24.41
N ILE A 73 -0.33 -1.06 23.43
CA ILE A 73 -0.31 -0.10 22.32
C ILE A 73 -0.75 -0.77 21.02
N MET A 74 -1.36 0.00 20.12
CA MET A 74 -1.75 -0.48 18.79
C MET A 74 -0.71 -0.05 17.76
N ALA A 75 -0.03 -1.00 17.13
CA ALA A 75 0.84 -0.79 15.98
C ALA A 75 0.04 -1.00 14.69
N LYS A 76 -0.40 0.11 14.07
CA LYS A 76 -1.28 0.09 12.89
C LYS A 76 -0.46 0.13 11.60
N PHE A 77 -0.52 -0.95 10.84
CA PHE A 77 0.07 -1.04 9.51
C PHE A 77 -1.00 -0.74 8.46
N ASP A 78 -0.71 0.21 7.57
CA ASP A 78 -1.61 0.57 6.48
C ASP A 78 -1.50 -0.43 5.32
N THR A 79 -2.35 -1.44 5.39
CA THR A 79 -2.48 -2.49 4.36
C THR A 79 -3.36 -2.05 3.20
N ARG A 80 -2.92 -2.40 2.01
CA ARG A 80 -3.59 -2.19 0.72
C ARG A 80 -3.90 -3.56 0.13
N VAL A 81 -5.17 -3.95 0.19
CA VAL A 81 -5.66 -5.24 -0.30
C VAL A 81 -6.26 -5.04 -1.69
N GLY A 82 -5.82 -5.83 -2.66
CA GLY A 82 -6.21 -5.74 -4.07
C GLY A 82 -5.00 -5.87 -4.99
N TYR A 83 -5.24 -5.67 -6.29
CA TYR A 83 -4.23 -5.88 -7.31
C TYR A 83 -3.06 -4.90 -7.20
N GLN A 84 -1.89 -5.36 -7.61
CA GLN A 84 -0.70 -4.55 -7.81
C GLN A 84 -0.49 -4.32 -9.30
N ALA A 85 -0.26 -3.07 -9.70
CA ALA A 85 -0.05 -2.72 -11.09
C ALA A 85 1.02 -1.65 -11.28
N LEU A 86 1.81 -1.83 -12.33
CA LEU A 86 2.66 -0.81 -12.92
C LEU A 86 1.94 -0.23 -14.14
N VAL A 87 1.46 1.00 -14.00
CA VAL A 87 0.64 1.68 -15.01
C VAL A 87 1.49 2.68 -15.77
N THR A 88 1.57 2.53 -17.09
CA THR A 88 2.13 3.56 -17.98
C THR A 88 1.03 4.54 -18.37
N LEU A 89 1.17 5.81 -18.01
CA LEU A 89 0.14 6.83 -18.26
C LEU A 89 0.54 7.73 -19.44
N LEU A 90 -0.33 7.76 -20.46
CA LEU A 90 -0.12 8.51 -21.68
C LEU A 90 -1.15 9.63 -21.84
N ARG A 91 -0.71 10.80 -22.26
CA ARG A 91 -1.53 11.92 -22.72
C ARG A 91 -1.27 12.11 -24.23
N GLY A 92 -2.23 11.72 -25.06
CA GLY A 92 -1.99 11.58 -26.50
C GLY A 92 -0.93 10.51 -26.73
N ASP A 93 0.17 10.87 -27.40
CA ASP A 93 1.31 9.99 -27.65
C ASP A 93 2.49 10.22 -26.67
N THR A 94 2.34 11.11 -25.69
CA THR A 94 3.40 11.49 -24.75
C THR A 94 3.11 10.99 -23.34
N SER A 95 4.14 10.49 -22.63
CA SER A 95 4.03 10.12 -21.21
C SER A 95 3.75 11.32 -20.31
N LEU A 96 3.09 11.06 -19.17
CA LEU A 96 2.93 12.07 -18.13
C LEU A 96 4.28 12.50 -17.54
N PRO A 97 4.41 13.77 -17.11
CA PRO A 97 5.65 14.28 -16.57
C PRO A 97 5.99 13.61 -15.23
N PHE A 98 7.30 13.50 -14.96
CA PHE A 98 7.82 13.07 -13.66
C PHE A 98 7.22 13.90 -12.52
N GLY A 99 6.92 13.25 -11.40
CA GLY A 99 6.36 13.92 -10.21
C GLY A 99 4.86 14.16 -10.30
N THR A 100 4.18 13.69 -11.35
CA THR A 100 2.72 13.66 -11.39
C THR A 100 2.19 12.81 -10.24
N VAL A 101 1.27 13.35 -9.45
CA VAL A 101 0.58 12.63 -8.38
C VAL A 101 -0.64 11.93 -8.97
N ILE A 102 -0.72 10.62 -8.74
CA ILE A 102 -1.85 9.78 -9.12
C ILE A 102 -2.65 9.46 -7.87
N THR A 103 -3.97 9.61 -7.96
CA THR A 103 -4.92 9.22 -6.93
C THR A 103 -5.93 8.26 -7.54
N VAL A 104 -6.11 7.09 -6.92
CA VAL A 104 -7.18 6.16 -7.30
C VAL A 104 -8.52 6.75 -6.83
N ALA A 105 -9.46 6.95 -7.75
CA ALA A 105 -10.80 7.41 -7.42
C ALA A 105 -11.59 6.32 -6.69
N ASP A 106 -12.65 6.71 -6.00
CA ASP A 106 -13.61 5.81 -5.34
C ASP A 106 -12.99 4.85 -4.31
N THR A 107 -11.84 5.22 -3.73
CA THR A 107 -11.32 4.49 -2.56
C THR A 107 -12.18 4.76 -1.33
N PRO A 108 -12.39 3.77 -0.45
CA PRO A 108 -13.12 3.97 0.80
C PRO A 108 -12.57 5.16 1.59
N ALA A 109 -13.47 5.96 2.17
CA ALA A 109 -13.12 7.17 2.92
C ALA A 109 -12.00 6.89 3.95
N GLY A 110 -10.90 7.65 3.84
CA GLY A 110 -9.74 7.53 4.74
C GLY A 110 -8.57 6.70 4.21
N LYS A 111 -8.70 6.01 3.07
CA LYS A 111 -7.58 5.34 2.38
C LYS A 111 -7.25 6.04 1.07
N ASN A 112 -6.33 7.00 1.11
CA ASN A 112 -5.80 7.62 -0.10
C ASN A 112 -4.79 6.66 -0.73
N ASN A 113 -5.19 5.97 -1.80
CA ASN A 113 -4.25 5.20 -2.60
C ASN A 113 -3.61 6.14 -3.64
N THR A 114 -2.41 6.61 -3.31
CA THR A 114 -1.65 7.53 -4.14
C THR A 114 -0.34 6.92 -4.62
N GLY A 115 0.08 7.34 -5.81
CA GLY A 115 1.36 7.01 -6.41
C GLY A 115 1.97 8.23 -7.08
N ILE A 116 3.26 8.15 -7.38
CA ILE A 116 3.99 9.21 -8.08
C ILE A 116 4.52 8.63 -9.39
N VAL A 117 4.32 9.36 -10.49
CA VAL A 117 4.84 8.97 -11.80
C VAL A 117 6.36 9.17 -11.84
N GLY A 118 7.07 8.11 -12.20
CA GLY A 118 8.51 8.09 -12.43
C GLY A 118 8.92 8.69 -13.78
N ASP A 119 10.21 8.60 -14.08
CA ASP A 119 10.84 9.13 -15.28
C ASP A 119 10.36 8.44 -16.57
N ALA A 120 10.04 7.15 -16.49
CA ALA A 120 9.47 6.38 -17.61
C ALA A 120 7.97 6.66 -17.87
N GLY A 121 7.34 7.61 -17.16
CA GLY A 121 5.89 7.83 -17.23
C GLY A 121 5.06 6.72 -16.58
N GLN A 122 5.69 5.93 -15.71
CA GLN A 122 5.11 4.78 -15.03
C GLN A 122 4.83 5.08 -13.56
N VAL A 123 3.75 4.52 -13.03
CA VAL A 123 3.39 4.60 -11.61
C VAL A 123 3.11 3.20 -11.07
N TYR A 124 3.65 2.90 -9.89
CA TYR A 124 3.29 1.71 -9.14
C TYR A 124 2.11 2.02 -8.21
N LEU A 125 1.08 1.18 -8.28
CA LEU A 125 -0.12 1.25 -7.45
C LEU A 125 -0.43 -0.14 -6.90
N SER A 126 -0.85 -0.20 -5.65
CA SER A 126 -1.20 -1.44 -4.95
C SER A 126 -2.53 -1.33 -4.22
N GLY A 127 -3.22 -2.45 -4.01
CA GLY A 127 -4.59 -2.42 -3.49
C GLY A 127 -5.58 -1.79 -4.46
N LEU A 128 -5.38 -2.03 -5.76
CA LEU A 128 -6.32 -1.58 -6.79
C LEU A 128 -7.56 -2.50 -6.84
N PRO A 129 -8.76 -1.94 -7.04
CA PRO A 129 -9.90 -2.73 -7.50
C PRO A 129 -9.61 -3.31 -8.90
N GLU A 130 -10.45 -4.25 -9.36
CA GLU A 130 -10.31 -4.78 -10.72
C GLU A 130 -10.48 -3.70 -11.79
N GLN A 131 -11.37 -2.73 -11.57
CA GLN A 131 -11.68 -1.63 -12.48
C GLN A 131 -11.81 -0.34 -11.69
N GLY A 132 -11.41 0.78 -12.28
CA GLY A 132 -11.54 2.08 -11.64
C GLY A 132 -11.00 3.24 -12.47
N THR A 133 -10.94 4.40 -11.84
CA THR A 133 -10.44 5.64 -12.45
C THR A 133 -9.23 6.15 -11.69
N LEU A 134 -8.19 6.56 -12.41
CA LEU A 134 -7.02 7.27 -11.88
C LEU A 134 -7.18 8.76 -12.16
N THR A 135 -7.00 9.58 -11.14
CA THR A 135 -6.86 11.04 -11.29
C THR A 135 -5.39 11.40 -11.24
N ALA A 136 -4.87 11.98 -12.32
CA ALA A 136 -3.50 12.44 -12.43
C ALA A 136 -3.43 13.96 -12.30
N LYS A 137 -2.51 14.46 -11.46
CA LYS A 137 -2.31 15.90 -11.23
C LYS A 137 -0.83 16.24 -11.10
N TRP A 138 -0.33 17.14 -11.95
CA TRP A 138 1.05 17.67 -11.89
C TRP A 138 1.09 19.20 -11.77
N GLY A 139 -0.06 19.85 -11.66
CA GLY A 139 -0.15 21.29 -11.43
C GLY A 139 -1.53 21.71 -10.95
N HIS A 140 -1.74 23.02 -10.87
CA HIS A 140 -2.97 23.60 -10.34
C HIS A 140 -3.99 23.99 -11.42
N ALA A 141 -3.55 24.19 -12.66
CA ALA A 141 -4.45 24.56 -13.75
C ALA A 141 -5.22 23.33 -14.28
N ASP A 142 -6.39 23.57 -14.88
CA ASP A 142 -7.27 22.48 -15.36
C ASP A 142 -6.60 21.62 -16.45
N HIS A 143 -5.73 22.21 -17.26
CA HIS A 143 -4.94 21.48 -18.26
C HIS A 143 -3.78 20.68 -17.66
N GLN A 144 -3.51 20.83 -16.35
CA GLN A 144 -2.46 20.14 -15.59
C GLN A 144 -2.98 18.96 -14.77
N GLN A 145 -4.19 18.50 -15.10
CA GLN A 145 -4.80 17.29 -14.56
C GLN A 145 -5.45 16.48 -15.68
N CYS A 146 -5.63 15.17 -15.45
CA CYS A 146 -6.39 14.30 -16.33
C CYS A 146 -6.97 13.10 -15.58
N ARG A 147 -7.92 12.40 -16.20
CA ARG A 147 -8.46 11.14 -15.68
C ARG A 147 -8.15 10.01 -16.65
N ALA A 148 -7.82 8.84 -16.13
CA ALA A 148 -7.57 7.65 -16.91
C ALA A 148 -8.32 6.46 -16.31
N SER A 149 -9.16 5.80 -17.10
CA SER A 149 -9.83 4.57 -16.68
C SER A 149 -8.90 3.38 -16.85
N PHE A 150 -8.96 2.42 -15.93
CA PHE A 150 -8.21 1.17 -16.01
C PHE A 150 -9.12 -0.03 -15.79
N ASN A 151 -8.76 -1.13 -16.43
CA ASN A 151 -9.40 -2.42 -16.25
C ASN A 151 -8.33 -3.52 -16.20
N LEU A 152 -8.26 -4.23 -15.08
CA LEU A 152 -7.35 -5.34 -14.82
C LEU A 152 -7.94 -6.71 -15.17
N SER A 153 -9.22 -6.77 -15.57
CA SER A 153 -9.89 -8.00 -15.99
C SER A 153 -9.12 -8.62 -17.17
N GLY A 154 -8.63 -9.84 -16.99
CA GLY A 154 -7.86 -10.55 -18.03
C GLY A 154 -6.38 -10.17 -18.16
N ILE A 155 -5.86 -9.21 -17.39
CA ILE A 155 -4.42 -8.89 -17.37
C ILE A 155 -3.72 -9.82 -16.39
N ALA A 156 -3.21 -10.98 -16.84
CA ALA A 156 -2.52 -11.90 -15.95
C ALA A 156 -1.25 -11.28 -15.35
N ALA A 157 -0.97 -11.62 -14.09
CA ALA A 157 0.35 -11.35 -13.50
C ALA A 157 1.42 -12.14 -14.27
N PRO A 158 2.64 -11.58 -14.46
CA PRO A 158 3.72 -12.25 -15.19
C PRO A 158 4.08 -13.64 -14.64
N SER A 159 4.01 -13.83 -13.33
CA SER A 159 4.22 -15.12 -12.66
C SER A 159 3.67 -15.10 -11.24
N ALA A 160 3.54 -16.28 -10.60
CA ALA A 160 3.19 -16.37 -9.17
C ALA A 160 4.21 -15.67 -8.25
N SER A 161 5.46 -15.53 -8.69
CA SER A 161 6.52 -14.82 -7.96
C SER A 161 6.57 -13.33 -8.28
N ASN A 162 5.75 -12.84 -9.22
CA ASN A 162 5.68 -11.43 -9.60
C ASN A 162 4.21 -11.04 -9.86
N PRO A 163 3.46 -10.67 -8.81
CA PRO A 163 2.04 -10.35 -8.92
C PRO A 163 1.76 -8.99 -9.61
N ILE A 164 2.81 -8.24 -9.99
CA ILE A 164 2.68 -6.88 -10.53
C ILE A 164 2.21 -6.94 -11.99
N ARG A 165 0.96 -6.55 -12.23
CA ARG A 165 0.36 -6.44 -13.56
C ARG A 165 0.88 -5.20 -14.29
N GLN A 166 1.13 -5.29 -15.59
CA GLN A 166 1.53 -4.14 -16.39
C GLN A 166 0.39 -3.73 -17.31
N LEU A 167 0.06 -2.43 -17.33
CA LEU A 167 -0.91 -1.89 -18.28
C LEU A 167 -0.54 -0.48 -18.73
N THR A 168 -1.15 -0.08 -19.85
CA THR A 168 -1.08 1.28 -20.37
C THR A 168 -2.47 1.89 -20.30
N ALA A 169 -2.59 3.04 -19.66
CA ALA A 169 -3.84 3.79 -19.57
C ALA A 169 -3.68 5.16 -20.24
N ARG A 170 -4.71 5.57 -20.98
CA ARG A 170 -4.75 6.86 -21.68
C ARG A 170 -5.52 7.88 -20.85
N CYS A 171 -4.95 9.05 -20.71
CA CYS A 171 -5.58 10.18 -20.04
C CYS A 171 -6.56 10.88 -20.97
N GLU A 172 -7.80 10.96 -20.53
CA GLU A 172 -8.84 11.79 -21.13
C GLU A 172 -8.72 13.20 -20.54
N THR A 173 -8.57 14.19 -21.41
CA THR A 173 -8.64 15.60 -21.01
C THR A 173 -10.10 15.93 -20.74
N GLY A 174 -10.42 16.32 -19.50
CA GLY A 174 -11.75 16.79 -19.14
C GLY A 174 -12.17 17.92 -20.09
N ARG A 175 -13.36 17.77 -20.67
CA ARG A 175 -13.97 18.73 -21.59
C ARG A 175 -14.34 20.03 -20.86
#